data_AF-A0A6C0DHR0-F1
#
_entry.id   AF-A0A6C0DHR0-F1
#
_cell.length_a   1.000
_cell.length_b   1.000
_cell.length_c   1.000
_cell.angle_alpha   90.00
_cell.angle_beta   90.00
_cell.angle_gamma   90.00
#
_symmetry.space_group_name_H-M   'P 1'
#
loop_
_entity.id
_entity.type
_entity.pdbx_description
1 polymer ?
#
loop_
_entity_poly.entity_id
_entity_poly.type
_entity_poly.pdbx_seq_one_letter_code
_entity_poly.pdbx_strand_id
1 'polypeptide(L)'
;MTTTSTLTSSTSNFNINNFNDLINQANKLISCGPSCEKEKQSELLKQKYLEAQYNVTHAPEELSEATKNYIIYTQGDSEYNDYLDKDLEKKADAIISMYKSNLTSDINNIQNKLTTYKGLQINFDNIIDLYKKYKYENGVLENKYKDKNSDILTNDRKTYYKDQSIDQLNGYYYFLFFVYVLVVIVYFLSIFLVNSNVKLSIRFLVLILLVLYPFILNYILV
;
A
#
# COMPACT_ATOMS: atom_id res chain seq x y z
N MET A 1 52.83 100.03 49.69
CA MET A 1 53.69 98.97 50.26
C MET A 1 52.74 97.93 50.84
N THR A 2 52.64 96.67 50.43
CA THR A 2 53.42 95.79 49.52
C THR A 2 52.56 94.51 49.49
N THR A 3 51.84 94.22 48.40
CA THR A 3 52.10 93.13 47.41
C THR A 3 52.35 91.71 47.95
N THR A 4 51.65 90.75 47.32
CA THR A 4 52.06 89.36 46.95
C THR A 4 52.31 88.35 48.09
N SER A 5 52.05 87.04 47.99
CA SER A 5 51.62 86.13 46.92
C SER A 5 51.36 84.74 47.52
N THR A 6 50.50 83.99 46.84
CA THR A 6 50.27 82.52 46.82
C THR A 6 51.43 81.60 47.20
N LEU A 7 51.10 80.46 47.82
CA LEU A 7 51.62 79.13 47.43
C LEU A 7 50.61 78.02 47.78
N THR A 8 50.26 77.28 46.73
CA THR A 8 49.40 76.10 46.63
C THR A 8 50.01 74.86 47.26
N SER A 9 49.21 74.02 47.93
CA SER A 9 49.44 72.57 47.96
C SER A 9 48.10 71.84 47.81
N SER A 10 47.95 71.22 46.65
CA SER A 10 46.87 70.31 46.29
C SER A 10 46.88 69.04 47.14
N THR A 11 45.76 68.68 47.75
CA THR A 11 45.41 67.28 48.03
C THR A 11 43.91 67.10 47.85
N SER A 12 43.58 66.20 46.93
CA SER A 12 42.26 65.82 46.45
C SER A 12 41.26 65.42 47.54
N ASN A 13 40.12 66.12 47.62
CA ASN A 13 38.90 65.60 48.23
C ASN A 13 38.38 64.44 47.36
N PHE A 14 38.92 63.25 47.57
CA PHE A 14 38.37 62.02 47.00
C PHE A 14 37.02 61.77 47.68
N ASN A 15 35.93 61.79 46.90
CA ASN A 15 34.57 61.67 47.39
C ASN A 15 34.35 60.26 47.98
N ILE A 16 34.48 60.13 49.30
CA ILE A 16 34.40 58.86 50.06
C ILE A 16 33.08 58.13 49.80
N ASN A 17 32.00 58.85 49.49
CA ASN A 17 30.70 58.26 49.16
C ASN A 17 30.74 57.48 47.83
N ASN A 18 31.44 58.00 46.81
CA ASN A 18 31.63 57.30 45.54
C ASN A 18 32.53 56.07 45.69
N PHE A 19 33.49 56.12 46.61
CA PHE A 19 34.37 54.97 46.92
C PHE A 19 33.62 53.86 47.67
N ASN A 20 32.75 54.23 48.61
CA ASN A 20 31.88 53.27 49.30
C ASN A 20 30.87 52.62 48.35
N ASP A 21 30.32 53.37 47.39
CA ASP A 21 29.43 52.80 46.36
C ASP A 21 30.18 51.87 45.40
N LEU A 22 31.41 52.21 45.02
CA LEU A 22 32.29 51.33 44.23
C LEU A 22 32.68 50.06 45.00
N ILE A 23 32.99 50.16 46.29
CA ILE A 23 33.27 49.00 47.15
C ILE A 23 32.02 48.15 47.33
N ASN A 24 30.83 48.74 47.49
CA ASN A 24 29.58 48.00 47.61
C ASN A 24 29.18 47.31 46.29
N GLN A 25 29.46 47.93 45.14
CA GLN A 25 29.25 47.32 43.83
C GLN A 25 30.28 46.22 43.55
N ALA A 26 31.56 46.44 43.87
CA ALA A 26 32.62 45.43 43.74
C ALA A 26 32.38 44.24 44.69
N ASN A 27 31.97 44.47 45.93
CA ASN A 27 31.63 43.40 46.87
C ASN A 27 30.38 42.61 46.43
N LYS A 28 29.40 43.26 45.80
CA LYS A 28 28.26 42.55 45.17
C LYS A 28 28.66 41.69 43.97
N LEU A 29 29.59 42.17 43.15
CA LEU A 29 30.13 41.44 41.98
C LEU A 29 31.08 40.31 42.39
N ILE A 30 31.85 40.49 43.45
CA ILE A 30 32.80 39.49 43.97
C ILE A 30 32.10 38.40 44.80
N SER A 31 30.98 38.74 45.47
CA SER A 31 30.22 37.78 46.30
C SER A 31 29.30 36.84 45.50
N CYS A 32 29.07 37.08 44.21
CA CYS A 32 28.06 36.40 43.41
C CYS A 32 28.67 36.00 42.05
N GLY A 33 29.04 34.72 41.91
CA GLY A 33 29.61 34.19 40.66
C GLY A 33 28.56 34.03 39.53
N PRO A 34 28.97 33.52 38.34
CA PRO A 34 28.09 33.42 37.16
C PRO A 34 26.78 32.64 37.37
N SER A 35 26.79 31.66 38.28
CA SER A 35 25.58 30.92 38.67
C SER A 35 24.59 31.77 39.45
N CYS A 36 25.08 32.60 40.38
CA CYS A 36 24.28 33.50 41.20
C CYS A 36 23.70 34.67 40.37
N GLU A 37 24.45 35.18 39.39
CA GLU A 37 23.92 36.17 38.44
C GLU A 37 22.82 35.57 37.56
N LYS A 38 23.01 34.35 37.06
CA LYS A 38 21.99 33.63 36.29
C LYS A 38 20.71 33.37 37.10
N GLU A 39 20.84 32.98 38.37
CA GLU A 39 19.71 32.77 39.27
C GLU A 39 18.94 34.07 39.52
N LYS A 40 19.64 35.18 39.78
CA LYS A 40 19.04 36.49 39.95
C LYS A 40 18.29 36.97 38.70
N GLN A 41 18.89 36.76 37.53
CA GLN A 41 18.23 37.07 36.25
C GLN A 41 17.01 36.18 36.02
N SER A 42 17.11 34.89 36.36
CA SER A 42 15.99 33.94 36.28
C SER A 42 14.82 34.36 37.16
N GLU A 43 15.07 34.75 38.41
CA GLU A 43 13.99 35.18 39.33
C GLU A 43 13.38 36.52 38.88
N LEU A 44 14.19 37.44 38.36
CA LEU A 44 13.69 38.70 37.80
C LEU A 44 12.81 38.46 36.56
N LEU A 45 13.17 37.53 35.69
CA LEU A 45 12.36 37.15 34.53
C LEU A 45 11.07 36.44 34.95
N LYS A 46 11.14 35.56 35.94
CA LYS A 46 9.97 34.88 36.51
C LYS A 46 9.01 35.88 37.15
N GLN A 47 9.53 36.85 37.90
CA GLN A 47 8.72 37.90 38.49
C GLN A 47 8.02 38.73 37.40
N LYS A 48 8.74 39.16 36.37
CA LYS A 48 8.14 39.85 35.21
C LYS A 48 7.08 39.02 34.51
N TYR A 49 7.29 37.71 34.38
CA TYR A 49 6.30 36.80 33.82
C TYR A 49 5.04 36.72 34.68
N LEU A 50 5.18 36.59 36.01
CA LEU A 50 4.05 36.54 36.94
C LEU A 50 3.28 37.87 36.98
N GLU A 51 3.99 39.00 36.94
CA GLU A 51 3.37 40.34 36.83
C GLU A 51 2.61 40.48 35.50
N ALA A 52 3.20 40.04 34.39
CA ALA A 52 2.51 40.04 33.10
C ALA A 52 1.27 39.13 33.10
N GLN A 53 1.36 37.95 33.73
CA GLN A 53 0.24 37.04 33.89
C GLN A 53 -0.87 37.63 34.77
N TYR A 54 -0.49 38.29 35.87
CA TYR A 54 -1.41 39.02 36.73
C TYR A 54 -2.14 40.11 35.95
N ASN A 55 -1.41 40.93 35.19
CA ASN A 55 -2.01 41.98 34.36
C ASN A 55 -2.95 41.41 33.30
N VAL A 56 -2.59 40.32 32.62
CA VAL A 56 -3.47 39.68 31.62
C VAL A 56 -4.76 39.16 32.25
N THR A 57 -4.70 38.67 33.49
CA THR A 57 -5.87 38.10 34.19
C THR A 57 -6.78 39.17 34.80
N HIS A 58 -6.23 40.28 35.29
CA HIS A 58 -7.00 41.33 35.99
C HIS A 58 -7.36 42.53 35.10
N ALA A 59 -6.59 42.81 34.03
CA ALA A 59 -6.88 43.92 33.13
C ALA A 59 -8.31 43.93 32.54
N PRO A 60 -8.95 42.79 32.23
CA PRO A 60 -10.34 42.80 31.75
C PRO A 60 -11.33 43.33 32.79
N GLU A 61 -11.13 43.00 34.07
CA GLU A 61 -11.99 43.45 35.17
C GLU A 61 -11.78 44.94 35.44
N GLU A 62 -10.52 45.38 35.53
CA GLU A 62 -10.17 46.79 35.68
C GLU A 62 -10.71 47.64 34.52
N LEU A 63 -10.62 47.13 33.28
CA LEU A 63 -11.19 47.78 32.11
C LEU A 63 -12.71 47.86 32.20
N SER A 64 -13.38 46.78 32.61
CA SER A 64 -14.83 46.74 32.77
C SER A 64 -15.31 47.77 33.82
N GLU A 65 -14.60 47.88 34.94
CA GLU A 65 -14.91 48.86 35.98
C GLU A 65 -14.67 50.29 35.49
N ALA A 66 -13.55 50.55 34.82
CA ALA A 66 -13.25 51.85 34.23
C ALA A 66 -14.30 52.25 33.17
N THR A 67 -14.73 51.31 32.32
CA THR A 67 -15.81 51.53 31.33
C THR A 67 -17.12 51.88 32.03
N LYS A 68 -17.51 51.14 33.07
CA LYS A 68 -18.71 51.42 33.86
C LYS A 68 -18.67 52.83 34.44
N ASN A 69 -17.60 53.17 35.15
CA ASN A 69 -17.46 54.47 35.80
C ASN A 69 -17.48 55.61 34.77
N TYR A 70 -16.84 55.44 33.62
CA TYR A 70 -16.84 56.42 32.55
C TYR A 70 -18.23 56.66 31.93
N ILE A 71 -18.97 55.60 31.61
CA ILE A 71 -20.30 55.73 31.00
C ILE A 71 -21.29 56.32 32.00
N ILE A 72 -21.31 55.82 33.25
CA ILE A 72 -22.19 56.36 34.29
C ILE A 72 -21.90 57.85 34.53
N TYR A 73 -20.63 58.25 34.59
CA TYR A 73 -20.25 59.65 34.78
C TYR A 73 -20.66 60.56 33.61
N THR A 74 -20.55 60.07 32.37
CA THR A 74 -20.80 60.89 31.16
C THR A 74 -22.26 60.88 30.69
N GLN A 75 -22.98 59.78 30.90
CA GLN A 75 -24.28 59.50 30.27
C GLN A 75 -25.34 58.99 31.26
N GLY A 76 -24.95 58.61 32.48
CA GLY A 76 -25.85 58.09 33.52
C GLY A 76 -26.05 56.58 33.48
N ASP A 77 -26.75 56.04 34.49
CA ASP A 77 -26.91 54.60 34.69
C ASP A 77 -27.73 53.90 33.59
N SER A 78 -28.72 54.58 33.01
CA SER A 78 -29.57 53.99 31.97
C SER A 78 -28.76 53.61 30.73
N GLU A 79 -27.88 54.50 30.28
CA GLU A 79 -27.03 54.26 29.10
C GLU A 79 -25.98 53.18 29.36
N TYR A 80 -25.51 53.03 30.60
CA TYR A 80 -24.63 51.92 30.97
C TYR A 80 -25.35 50.57 30.88
N ASN A 81 -26.62 50.48 31.31
CA ASN A 81 -27.40 49.25 31.18
C ASN A 81 -27.63 48.88 29.71
N ASP A 82 -27.99 49.85 28.86
CA ASP A 82 -28.15 49.63 27.42
C ASP A 82 -26.84 49.19 26.75
N TYR A 83 -25.71 49.76 27.16
CA TYR A 83 -24.39 49.33 26.73
C TYR A 83 -24.11 47.88 27.14
N LEU A 84 -24.39 47.52 28.39
CA LEU A 84 -24.19 46.18 28.93
C LEU A 84 -25.05 45.15 28.19
N ASP A 85 -26.32 45.46 27.95
CA ASP A 85 -27.24 44.59 27.21
C ASP A 85 -26.72 44.32 25.79
N LYS A 86 -26.28 45.35 25.08
CA LYS A 86 -25.68 45.21 23.73
C LYS A 86 -24.37 44.41 23.75
N ASP A 87 -23.54 44.58 24.77
CA ASP A 87 -22.30 43.81 24.90
C ASP A 87 -22.58 42.32 25.18
N LEU A 88 -23.54 42.05 26.07
CA LEU A 88 -23.99 40.69 26.37
C LEU A 88 -24.65 40.02 25.15
N GLU A 89 -25.46 40.75 24.38
CA GLU A 89 -26.07 40.27 23.13
C GLU A 89 -24.99 39.89 22.11
N LYS A 90 -24.00 40.75 21.90
CA LYS A 90 -22.85 40.45 21.01
C LYS A 90 -22.07 39.21 21.45
N LYS A 91 -21.83 39.06 22.76
CA LYS A 91 -21.14 37.88 23.32
C LYS A 91 -21.98 36.62 23.10
N ALA A 92 -23.29 36.68 23.34
CA ALA A 92 -24.21 35.58 23.09
C ALA A 92 -24.21 35.17 21.61
N ASP A 93 -24.30 36.14 20.69
CA ASP A 93 -24.28 35.89 19.24
C ASP A 93 -22.96 35.29 18.76
N ALA A 94 -21.83 35.74 19.31
CA ALA A 94 -20.53 35.16 19.02
C ALA A 94 -20.45 33.69 19.47
N ILE A 95 -20.95 33.39 20.67
CA ILE A 95 -21.03 32.02 21.20
C ILE A 95 -21.94 31.17 20.32
N ILE A 96 -23.14 31.64 20.00
CA ILE A 96 -24.11 30.94 19.14
C ILE A 96 -23.49 30.65 17.76
N SER A 97 -22.82 31.63 17.17
CA SER A 97 -22.16 31.50 15.88
C SER A 97 -21.04 30.45 15.91
N MET A 98 -20.22 30.45 16.97
CA MET A 98 -19.18 29.44 17.19
C MET A 98 -19.78 28.05 17.33
N TYR A 99 -20.81 27.88 18.17
CA TYR A 99 -21.48 26.58 18.35
C TYR A 99 -22.13 26.09 17.06
N LYS A 100 -22.82 26.97 16.32
CA LYS A 100 -23.40 26.63 15.01
C LYS A 100 -22.34 26.16 14.01
N SER A 101 -21.19 26.82 13.96
CA SER A 101 -20.09 26.44 13.08
C SER A 101 -19.52 25.06 13.46
N ASN A 102 -19.26 24.84 14.75
CA ASN A 102 -18.76 23.56 15.25
C ASN A 102 -19.76 22.42 14.99
N LEU A 103 -21.03 22.62 15.33
CA LEU A 103 -22.10 21.64 15.05
C LEU A 103 -22.22 21.32 13.56
N THR A 104 -22.14 22.33 12.70
CA THR A 104 -22.19 22.12 11.24
C THR A 104 -21.00 21.28 10.76
N SER A 105 -19.80 21.58 11.26
CA SER A 105 -18.59 20.80 10.98
C SER A 105 -18.74 19.34 11.46
N ASP A 106 -19.25 19.14 12.68
CA ASP A 106 -19.46 17.81 13.25
C ASP A 106 -20.50 17.00 12.46
N ILE A 107 -21.61 17.63 12.07
CA ILE A 107 -22.63 17.02 11.21
C ILE A 107 -22.01 16.58 9.88
N ASN A 108 -21.22 17.44 9.23
CA ASN A 108 -20.55 17.10 7.97
C ASN A 108 -19.56 15.94 8.16
N ASN A 109 -18.81 15.94 9.26
CA ASN A 109 -17.89 14.85 9.58
C ASN A 109 -18.63 13.52 9.81
N ILE A 110 -19.76 13.55 10.51
CA ILE A 110 -20.62 12.37 10.72
C ILE A 110 -21.18 11.86 9.38
N GLN A 111 -21.66 12.75 8.51
CA GLN A 111 -22.18 12.40 7.19
C GLN A 111 -21.09 11.78 6.29
N ASN A 112 -19.88 12.33 6.33
CA ASN A 112 -18.73 11.78 5.61
C ASN A 112 -18.41 10.37 6.12
N LYS A 113 -18.31 10.19 7.44
CA LYS A 113 -18.07 8.87 8.04
C LYS A 113 -19.17 7.86 7.68
N LEU A 114 -20.43 8.28 7.70
CA LEU A 114 -21.56 7.43 7.32
C LEU A 114 -21.47 7.01 5.86
N THR A 115 -21.12 7.95 4.97
CA THR A 115 -20.95 7.68 3.54
C THR A 115 -19.79 6.73 3.30
N THR A 116 -18.65 6.94 3.96
CA THR A 116 -17.50 6.03 3.90
C THR A 116 -17.88 4.64 4.39
N TYR A 117 -18.59 4.53 5.52
CA TYR A 117 -19.03 3.26 6.06
C TYR A 117 -19.96 2.50 5.11
N LYS A 118 -20.94 3.19 4.50
CA LYS A 118 -21.80 2.61 3.46
C LYS A 118 -20.99 2.13 2.26
N GLY A 119 -20.01 2.91 1.81
CA GLY A 119 -19.12 2.52 0.71
C GLY A 119 -18.30 1.27 1.04
N LEU A 120 -17.78 1.15 2.26
CA LEU A 120 -17.08 -0.03 2.73
C LEU A 120 -17.99 -1.26 2.79
N GLN A 121 -19.23 -1.10 3.24
CA GLN A 121 -20.21 -2.19 3.27
C GLN A 121 -20.49 -2.72 1.86
N ILE A 122 -20.74 -1.83 0.88
CA ILE A 122 -20.92 -2.22 -0.53
C ILE A 122 -19.68 -2.93 -1.07
N ASN A 123 -18.48 -2.44 -0.75
CA ASN A 123 -17.24 -3.08 -1.17
C ASN A 123 -17.11 -4.49 -0.58
N PHE A 124 -17.44 -4.67 0.69
CA PHE A 124 -17.43 -5.96 1.35
C PHE A 124 -18.40 -6.95 0.70
N ASP A 125 -19.63 -6.50 0.38
CA ASP A 125 -20.61 -7.33 -0.34
C ASP A 125 -20.08 -7.75 -1.72
N ASN A 126 -19.45 -6.83 -2.46
CA ASN A 126 -18.82 -7.14 -3.75
C ASN A 126 -17.67 -8.15 -3.62
N ILE A 127 -16.85 -8.06 -2.56
CA ILE A 127 -15.78 -9.03 -2.28
C ILE A 127 -16.38 -10.41 -2.01
N ILE A 128 -17.46 -10.50 -1.23
CA ILE A 128 -18.15 -11.76 -0.95
C ILE A 128 -18.67 -12.38 -2.24
N ASP A 129 -19.32 -11.60 -3.09
CA ASP A 129 -19.85 -12.10 -4.36
C ASP A 129 -18.74 -12.54 -5.33
N LEU A 130 -17.64 -11.79 -5.41
CA LEU A 130 -16.46 -12.17 -6.18
C LEU A 130 -15.86 -13.49 -5.66
N TYR A 131 -15.77 -13.66 -4.34
CA TYR A 131 -15.29 -14.89 -3.73
C TYR A 131 -16.20 -16.08 -4.07
N LYS A 132 -17.53 -15.93 -3.95
CA LYS A 132 -18.50 -16.97 -4.33
C LYS A 132 -18.34 -17.36 -5.80
N LYS A 133 -18.19 -16.36 -6.69
CA LYS A 133 -17.97 -16.57 -8.12
C LYS A 133 -16.70 -17.40 -8.38
N TYR A 134 -15.56 -17.01 -7.81
CA TYR A 134 -14.32 -17.77 -8.00
C TYR A 134 -14.38 -19.17 -7.41
N LYS A 135 -15.02 -19.35 -6.27
CA LYS A 135 -15.24 -20.67 -5.69
C LYS A 135 -16.04 -21.57 -6.64
N TYR A 136 -17.09 -21.03 -7.26
CA TYR A 136 -17.88 -21.75 -8.26
C TYR A 136 -17.07 -22.06 -9.52
N GLU A 137 -16.39 -21.07 -10.09
CA GLU A 137 -15.57 -21.23 -11.30
C GLU A 137 -14.45 -22.25 -11.10
N ASN A 138 -13.80 -22.26 -9.93
CA ASN A 138 -12.79 -23.25 -9.60
C ASN A 138 -13.37 -24.67 -9.52
N GLY A 139 -14.56 -24.84 -8.92
CA GLY A 139 -15.24 -26.14 -8.91
C GLY A 139 -15.60 -26.63 -10.32
N VAL A 140 -16.08 -25.73 -11.18
CA VAL A 140 -16.35 -26.05 -12.60
C VAL A 140 -15.07 -26.41 -13.34
N LEU A 141 -13.97 -25.66 -13.10
CA LEU A 141 -12.68 -25.92 -13.74
C LEU A 141 -12.07 -27.25 -13.29
N GLU A 142 -12.18 -27.57 -12.00
CA GLU A 142 -11.74 -28.86 -11.45
C GLU A 142 -12.49 -30.03 -12.09
N ASN A 143 -13.81 -29.90 -12.25
CA ASN A 143 -14.61 -30.92 -12.93
C ASN A 143 -14.20 -31.06 -14.40
N LYS A 144 -14.05 -29.94 -15.14
CA LYS A 144 -13.56 -29.96 -16.52
C LYS A 144 -12.18 -30.61 -16.65
N TYR A 145 -11.29 -30.39 -15.68
CA TYR A 145 -9.97 -31.00 -15.65
C TYR A 145 -10.07 -32.52 -15.45
N LYS A 146 -10.91 -32.97 -14.51
CA LYS A 146 -11.16 -34.41 -14.28
C LYS A 146 -11.75 -35.09 -15.51
N ASP A 147 -12.73 -34.45 -16.16
CA ASP A 147 -13.38 -34.98 -17.37
C ASP A 147 -12.35 -35.12 -18.50
N LYS A 148 -11.58 -34.05 -18.79
CA LYS A 148 -10.52 -34.10 -19.81
C LYS A 148 -9.45 -35.13 -19.50
N ASN A 149 -9.03 -35.26 -18.26
CA ASN A 149 -8.05 -36.26 -17.86
C ASN A 149 -8.58 -37.69 -18.05
N SER A 150 -9.86 -37.93 -17.71
CA SER A 150 -10.53 -39.20 -17.96
C SER A 150 -10.64 -39.52 -19.47
N ASP A 151 -10.98 -38.52 -20.28
CA ASP A 151 -11.05 -38.65 -21.74
C ASP A 151 -9.68 -38.95 -22.35
N ILE A 152 -8.63 -38.27 -21.90
CA ILE A 152 -7.24 -38.53 -22.32
C ILE A 152 -6.85 -39.96 -21.98
N LEU A 153 -7.04 -40.39 -20.72
CA LEU A 153 -6.74 -41.76 -20.31
C LEU A 153 -7.50 -42.81 -21.13
N THR A 154 -8.75 -42.52 -21.51
CA THR A 154 -9.56 -43.41 -22.33
C THR A 154 -9.09 -43.43 -23.79
N ASN A 155 -8.73 -42.28 -24.34
CA ASN A 155 -8.19 -42.16 -25.69
C ASN A 155 -6.81 -42.80 -25.81
N ASP A 156 -5.92 -42.59 -24.86
CA ASP A 156 -4.60 -43.21 -24.82
C ASP A 156 -4.72 -44.75 -24.79
N ARG A 157 -5.66 -45.29 -23.99
CA ARG A 157 -5.98 -46.72 -24.00
C ARG A 157 -6.47 -47.19 -25.36
N LYS A 158 -7.35 -46.43 -26.01
CA LYS A 158 -7.88 -46.78 -27.34
C LYS A 158 -6.79 -46.77 -28.41
N THR A 159 -5.89 -45.79 -28.35
CA THR A 159 -4.73 -45.71 -29.24
C THR A 159 -3.81 -46.90 -29.01
N TYR A 160 -3.48 -47.22 -27.76
CA TYR A 160 -2.66 -48.39 -27.42
C TYR A 160 -3.23 -49.70 -27.98
N TYR A 161 -4.54 -49.95 -27.85
CA TYR A 161 -5.15 -51.17 -28.41
C TYR A 161 -5.17 -51.19 -29.94
N LYS A 162 -5.31 -50.03 -30.58
CA LYS A 162 -5.21 -49.92 -32.04
C LYS A 162 -3.80 -50.21 -32.51
N ASP A 163 -2.80 -49.60 -31.88
CA ASP A 163 -1.40 -49.80 -32.23
C ASP A 163 -1.00 -51.26 -32.02
N GLN A 164 -1.39 -51.89 -30.90
CA GLN A 164 -1.17 -53.31 -30.67
C GLN A 164 -1.83 -54.20 -31.74
N SER A 165 -3.04 -53.85 -32.17
CA SER A 165 -3.75 -54.60 -33.22
C SER A 165 -3.06 -54.44 -34.59
N ILE A 166 -2.58 -53.22 -34.89
CA ILE A 166 -1.82 -52.93 -36.11
C ILE A 166 -0.48 -53.67 -36.10
N ASP A 167 0.23 -53.69 -34.97
CA ASP A 167 1.49 -54.41 -34.81
C ASP A 167 1.31 -55.92 -34.98
N GLN A 168 0.26 -56.48 -34.39
CA GLN A 168 -0.10 -57.88 -34.60
C GLN A 168 -0.41 -58.18 -36.07
N LEU A 169 -1.21 -57.32 -36.72
CA LEU A 169 -1.55 -57.46 -38.14
C LEU A 169 -0.30 -57.39 -39.04
N ASN A 170 0.59 -56.45 -38.77
CA ASN A 170 1.88 -56.34 -39.46
C ASN A 170 2.74 -57.59 -39.24
N GLY A 171 2.76 -58.13 -38.02
CA GLY A 171 3.42 -59.40 -37.71
C GLY A 171 2.90 -60.56 -38.57
N TYR A 172 1.58 -60.72 -38.69
CA TYR A 172 0.97 -61.72 -39.57
C TYR A 172 1.31 -61.48 -41.04
N TYR A 173 1.30 -60.23 -41.50
CA TYR A 173 1.68 -59.87 -42.87
C TYR A 173 3.12 -60.29 -43.18
N TYR A 174 4.08 -59.96 -42.31
CA TYR A 174 5.48 -60.36 -42.49
C TYR A 174 5.67 -61.88 -42.48
N PHE A 175 4.96 -62.59 -41.59
CA PHE A 175 4.99 -64.05 -41.54
C PHE A 175 4.46 -64.68 -42.83
N LEU A 176 3.30 -64.23 -43.32
CA LEU A 176 2.71 -64.73 -44.57
C LEU A 176 3.59 -64.42 -45.79
N PHE A 177 4.20 -63.22 -45.82
CA PHE A 177 5.16 -62.86 -46.86
C PHE A 177 6.39 -63.79 -46.87
N PHE A 178 6.93 -64.11 -45.68
CA PHE A 178 8.03 -65.07 -45.55
C PHE A 178 7.67 -66.46 -46.08
N VAL A 179 6.49 -66.99 -45.72
CA VAL A 179 5.99 -68.28 -46.22
C VAL A 179 5.83 -68.25 -47.75
N TYR A 180 5.30 -67.16 -48.30
CA TYR A 180 5.16 -66.99 -49.75
C TYR A 180 6.52 -67.02 -50.47
N VAL A 181 7.53 -66.30 -49.98
CA VAL A 181 8.89 -66.32 -50.54
C VAL A 181 9.47 -67.74 -50.51
N LEU A 182 9.27 -68.48 -49.41
CA LEU A 182 9.70 -69.88 -49.29
C LEU A 182 9.05 -70.75 -50.38
N VAL A 183 7.73 -70.62 -50.61
CA VAL A 183 7.02 -71.35 -51.66
C VAL A 183 7.59 -71.03 -53.05
N VAL A 184 7.90 -69.75 -53.33
CA VAL A 184 8.51 -69.33 -54.61
C VAL A 184 9.87 -70.02 -54.81
N ILE A 185 10.71 -70.07 -53.78
CA ILE A 185 12.04 -70.71 -53.82
C ILE A 185 11.90 -72.21 -54.04
N VAL A 186 11.02 -72.89 -53.29
CA VAL A 186 10.78 -74.33 -53.45
C VAL A 186 10.27 -74.63 -54.87
N TYR A 187 9.35 -73.81 -55.39
CA TYR A 187 8.88 -73.94 -56.75
C TYR A 187 10.00 -73.74 -57.77
N PHE A 188 10.84 -72.72 -57.60
CA PHE A 188 12.01 -72.48 -58.46
C PHE A 188 12.97 -73.67 -58.48
N LEU A 189 13.31 -74.24 -57.31
CA LEU A 189 14.14 -75.43 -57.22
C LEU A 189 13.47 -76.65 -57.88
N SER A 190 12.16 -76.81 -57.70
CA SER A 190 11.41 -77.93 -58.29
C SER A 190 11.44 -77.95 -59.83
N ILE A 191 11.61 -76.79 -60.48
CA ILE A 191 11.76 -76.70 -61.94
C ILE A 191 12.97 -77.50 -62.43
N PHE A 192 14.05 -77.53 -61.64
CA PHE A 192 15.30 -78.23 -61.97
C PHE A 192 15.37 -79.65 -61.41
N LEU A 193 14.85 -79.88 -60.20
CA LEU A 193 14.99 -81.16 -59.52
C LEU A 193 13.96 -82.23 -59.94
N VAL A 194 12.79 -81.82 -60.44
CA VAL A 194 11.69 -82.75 -60.74
C VAL A 194 11.51 -82.94 -62.25
N ASN A 195 11.62 -84.19 -62.72
CA ASN A 195 11.27 -84.57 -64.08
C ASN A 195 9.75 -84.54 -64.25
N SER A 196 9.26 -83.46 -64.85
CA SER A 196 7.84 -83.27 -65.18
C SER A 196 7.60 -83.38 -66.70
N ASN A 197 6.38 -83.77 -67.10
CA ASN A 197 5.94 -83.86 -68.50
C ASN A 197 5.52 -82.50 -69.09
N VAL A 198 5.53 -81.43 -68.29
CA VAL A 198 5.15 -80.08 -68.73
C VAL A 198 6.31 -79.39 -69.46
N LYS A 199 6.02 -78.74 -70.60
CA LYS A 199 7.01 -77.96 -71.38
C LYS A 199 7.69 -76.89 -70.52
N LEU A 200 9.00 -76.72 -70.69
CA LEU A 200 9.85 -75.81 -69.90
C LEU A 200 9.33 -74.34 -69.92
N SER A 201 8.86 -73.86 -71.07
CA SER A 201 8.33 -72.50 -71.23
C SER A 201 7.10 -72.22 -70.36
N ILE A 202 6.24 -73.23 -70.13
CA ILE A 202 5.05 -73.09 -69.28
C ILE A 202 5.46 -72.97 -67.81
N ARG A 203 6.51 -73.68 -67.38
CA ARG A 203 7.02 -73.60 -66.00
C ARG A 203 7.56 -72.21 -65.66
N PHE A 204 8.32 -71.61 -66.57
CA PHE A 204 8.81 -70.24 -66.40
C PHE A 204 7.67 -69.22 -66.41
N LEU A 205 6.64 -69.42 -67.24
CA LEU A 205 5.47 -68.55 -67.25
C LEU A 205 4.70 -68.60 -65.92
N VAL A 206 4.50 -69.79 -65.34
CA VAL A 206 3.86 -69.95 -64.03
C VAL A 206 4.72 -69.30 -62.93
N LEU A 207 6.05 -69.42 -63.00
CA LEU A 207 6.95 -68.75 -62.06
C LEU A 207 6.84 -67.22 -62.13
N ILE A 208 6.85 -66.65 -63.33
CA ILE A 208 6.68 -65.20 -63.54
C ILE A 208 5.32 -64.74 -62.97
N LEU A 209 4.26 -65.49 -63.25
CA LEU A 209 2.92 -65.17 -62.73
C LEU A 209 2.88 -65.27 -61.20
N LEU A 210 3.53 -66.27 -60.61
CA LEU A 210 3.60 -66.47 -59.17
C LEU A 210 4.40 -65.36 -58.49
N VAL A 211 5.48 -64.84 -59.10
CA VAL A 211 6.26 -63.69 -58.61
C VAL A 211 5.49 -62.36 -58.75
N LEU A 212 4.70 -62.20 -59.81
CA LEU A 212 3.87 -61.00 -60.02
C LEU A 212 2.61 -60.99 -59.15
N TYR A 213 2.19 -62.15 -58.64
CA TYR A 213 1.00 -62.33 -57.81
C TYR A 213 0.85 -61.32 -56.63
N PRO A 214 1.83 -61.09 -55.75
CA PRO A 214 1.70 -60.13 -54.65
C PRO A 214 1.50 -58.69 -55.12
N PHE A 215 2.06 -58.32 -56.27
CA PHE A 215 1.89 -56.97 -56.84
C PHE A 215 0.47 -56.77 -57.36
N ILE A 216 -0.13 -57.80 -57.98
CA ILE A 216 -1.51 -57.76 -58.45
C ILE A 216 -2.49 -57.70 -57.27
N LEU A 217 -2.24 -58.47 -56.20
CA LEU A 217 -3.07 -58.42 -54.99
C LEU A 217 -3.01 -57.07 -54.27
N ASN A 218 -1.83 -56.47 -54.15
CA ASN A 218 -1.69 -55.15 -53.52
C ASN A 218 -2.49 -54.07 -54.28
N TYR A 219 -2.51 -54.13 -55.61
CA TYR A 219 -3.31 -53.20 -56.43
C TYR A 219 -4.83 -53.36 -56.29
N ILE A 220 -5.32 -54.54 -55.90
CA ILE A 220 -6.76 -54.83 -55.73
C ILE A 220 -7.24 -54.57 -54.30
N LEU A 221 -6.36 -54.74 -53.31
CA LEU A 221 -6.69 -54.62 -51.88
C LEU A 221 -6.46 -53.21 -51.31
N VAL A 222 -5.69 -52.36 -51.99
CA VAL A 222 -5.55 -50.91 -51.71
C VAL A 222 -6.62 -50.14 -52.46
#